data_AF-A0A0F2S073-F1
#
_entry.id   AF-A0A0F2S073-F1
#
_cell.length_a   1.000
_cell.length_b   1.000
_cell.length_c   1.000
_cell.angle_alpha   90.00
_cell.angle_beta   90.00
_cell.angle_gamma   90.00
#
_symmetry.space_group_name_H-M   'P 1'
#
loop_
_entity.id
_entity.type
_entity.pdbx_description
1 polymer ?
#
loop_
_entity_poly.entity_id
_entity_poly.type
_entity_poly.pdbx_seq_one_letter_code
_entity_poly.pdbx_strand_id
1 'polypeptide(L)'
;MRRLAGLVVVATIAMVDAAAAQDGPTANALYRDGLPAVLEPAEEAGFVAVPGFREAYGRADAPRLVVFWMRPLSEATSTPRVTRDHTTGVAVVGAASSGSTATSVGGFSQTRERSVGLLVDVPADPLAPSSSRAAEAAFTDALLQSGVRMVDRTAITRLKGGNSADPRVAETTALKDAADVLVEITASGAGEPDQLVYAIRATSVADGAVLASTVIEEEDLRRAMTHEAAASGGYHPTLTPRALGRLLAGRLQTLLAARW
;
A
#
# COMPACT_ATOMS: atom_id res chain seq x y z
N MET A 1 54.81 -49.57 -3.30
CA MET A 1 53.83 -49.91 -4.37
C MET A 1 52.94 -48.68 -4.60
N ARG A 2 53.34 -47.65 -5.33
CA ARG A 2 53.14 -47.41 -6.79
C ARG A 2 51.79 -47.91 -7.35
N ARG A 3 50.80 -47.00 -7.44
CA ARG A 3 49.73 -46.90 -8.48
C ARG A 3 49.38 -45.39 -8.61
N LEU A 4 49.81 -44.67 -9.66
CA LEU A 4 49.16 -44.49 -10.98
C LEU A 4 47.71 -43.99 -10.82
N ALA A 5 47.48 -42.69 -10.94
CA ALA A 5 47.25 -41.93 -12.20
C ALA A 5 45.81 -42.06 -12.72
N GLY A 6 45.13 -40.92 -12.83
CA GLY A 6 43.78 -40.81 -13.36
C GLY A 6 43.27 -39.38 -13.31
N LEU A 7 44.03 -38.46 -13.92
CA LEU A 7 43.60 -37.08 -14.15
C LEU A 7 42.64 -37.08 -15.35
N VAL A 8 41.33 -37.00 -15.08
CA VAL A 8 40.32 -36.82 -16.12
C VAL A 8 40.13 -35.32 -16.32
N VAL A 9 40.69 -34.79 -17.40
CA VAL A 9 40.39 -33.45 -17.91
C VAL A 9 39.12 -33.55 -18.74
N VAL A 10 37.99 -33.10 -18.19
CA VAL A 10 36.77 -32.89 -18.96
C VAL A 10 36.88 -31.51 -19.61
N ALA A 11 37.13 -31.49 -20.91
CA ALA A 11 37.05 -30.28 -21.73
C ALA A 11 35.58 -29.96 -21.98
N THR A 12 35.02 -29.03 -21.22
CA THR A 12 33.69 -28.47 -21.46
C THR A 12 33.78 -27.50 -22.64
N ILE A 13 33.28 -27.91 -23.79
CA ILE A 13 33.10 -27.05 -24.96
C ILE A 13 32.01 -26.04 -24.61
N ALA A 14 32.39 -24.79 -24.37
CA ALA A 14 31.46 -23.67 -24.33
C ALA A 14 30.97 -23.41 -25.76
N MET A 15 29.79 -23.93 -26.10
CA MET A 15 29.03 -23.42 -27.23
C MET A 15 28.53 -22.02 -26.85
N VAL A 16 29.24 -21.00 -27.34
CA VAL A 16 28.74 -19.64 -27.41
C VAL A 16 27.71 -19.62 -28.53
N ASP A 17 26.45 -19.81 -28.17
CA ASP A 17 25.33 -19.59 -29.06
C ASP A 17 25.17 -18.06 -29.20
N ALA A 18 25.81 -17.51 -30.24
CA ALA A 18 25.60 -16.13 -30.63
C ALA A 18 24.20 -16.05 -31.27
N ALA A 19 23.18 -15.91 -30.42
CA ALA A 19 21.89 -15.42 -30.84
C ALA A 19 22.11 -14.03 -31.44
N ALA A 20 22.24 -13.99 -32.78
CA ALA A 20 22.15 -12.76 -33.53
C ALA A 20 20.79 -12.15 -33.19
N ALA A 21 20.83 -11.09 -32.38
CA ALA A 21 19.71 -10.18 -32.24
C ALA A 21 19.40 -9.70 -33.66
N GLN A 22 18.29 -10.20 -34.22
CA GLN A 22 17.71 -9.59 -35.39
C GLN A 22 17.30 -8.19 -34.95
N ASP A 23 18.07 -7.19 -35.36
CA ASP A 23 17.65 -5.80 -35.38
C ASP A 23 16.33 -5.75 -36.17
N GLY A 24 15.21 -5.75 -35.44
CA GLY A 24 13.91 -5.45 -36.02
C GLY A 24 13.96 -4.07 -36.68
N PRO A 25 13.15 -3.80 -37.71
CA PRO A 25 13.10 -2.48 -38.32
C PRO A 25 12.87 -1.44 -37.22
N THR A 26 13.81 -0.50 -37.08
CA THR A 26 13.67 0.63 -36.16
C THR A 26 12.32 1.30 -36.44
N ALA A 27 11.49 1.43 -35.41
CA ALA A 27 10.13 1.98 -35.53
C ALA A 27 10.09 3.36 -36.20
N ASN A 28 11.24 4.05 -36.24
CA ASN A 28 11.47 5.31 -36.94
C ASN A 28 11.30 5.27 -38.47
N ALA A 29 11.31 4.10 -39.12
CA ALA A 29 11.22 4.00 -40.59
C ALA A 29 9.81 4.20 -41.19
N LEU A 30 8.77 4.37 -40.35
CA LEU A 30 7.37 4.52 -40.78
C LEU A 30 6.79 5.93 -40.60
N TYR A 31 7.58 6.89 -40.11
CA TYR A 31 7.09 8.26 -39.87
C TYR A 31 7.40 9.20 -41.04
N ARG A 32 6.47 10.13 -41.32
CA ARG A 32 6.66 11.16 -42.37
C ARG A 32 7.76 12.14 -41.98
N ASP A 33 8.59 12.50 -42.95
CA ASP A 33 9.56 13.59 -42.83
C ASP A 33 8.88 14.87 -42.31
N GLY A 34 9.50 15.50 -41.30
CA GLY A 34 9.04 16.76 -40.71
C GLY A 34 8.09 16.62 -39.52
N LEU A 35 7.73 15.41 -39.08
CA LEU A 35 7.05 15.20 -37.80
C LEU A 35 8.07 15.19 -36.64
N PRO A 36 7.71 15.75 -35.46
CA PRO A 36 8.56 15.65 -34.28
C PRO A 36 8.79 14.18 -33.92
N ALA A 37 10.01 13.86 -33.47
CA ALA A 37 10.36 12.50 -33.06
C ALA A 37 9.36 11.99 -32.02
N VAL A 38 8.69 10.87 -32.32
CA VAL A 38 7.84 10.16 -31.37
C VAL A 38 8.80 9.50 -30.38
N LEU A 39 8.71 9.87 -29.10
CA LEU A 39 9.48 9.17 -28.07
C LEU A 39 9.03 7.71 -28.06
N GLU A 40 10.02 6.81 -28.05
CA GLU A 40 9.77 5.42 -27.72
C GLU A 40 9.09 5.36 -26.35
N PRO A 41 8.08 4.48 -26.15
CA PRO A 41 7.47 4.28 -24.85
C PRO A 41 8.57 4.12 -23.82
N ALA A 42 8.57 4.95 -22.78
CA ALA A 42 9.53 4.80 -21.69
C ALA A 42 9.40 3.35 -21.19
N GLU A 43 10.48 2.58 -21.36
CA GLU A 43 10.54 1.22 -20.85
C GLU A 43 10.14 1.29 -19.37
N GLU A 44 9.14 0.51 -18.95
CA GLU A 44 8.76 0.47 -17.54
C GLU A 44 9.96 -0.07 -16.77
N ALA A 45 10.85 0.82 -16.33
CA ALA A 45 12.04 0.45 -15.59
C ALA A 45 11.56 -0.34 -14.37
N GLY A 46 11.93 -1.63 -14.33
CA GLY A 46 11.63 -2.49 -13.21
C GLY A 46 12.16 -1.89 -11.92
N PHE A 47 11.54 -2.24 -10.79
CA PHE A 47 12.09 -1.84 -9.51
C PHE A 47 13.43 -2.55 -9.30
N VAL A 48 14.49 -1.78 -9.05
CA VAL A 48 15.80 -2.32 -8.67
C VAL A 48 15.94 -2.19 -7.16
N ALA A 49 16.05 -3.33 -6.48
CA ALA A 49 16.25 -3.36 -5.04
C ALA A 49 17.52 -2.60 -4.64
N VAL A 50 17.47 -1.94 -3.48
CA VAL A 50 18.64 -1.22 -2.94
C VAL A 50 19.80 -2.21 -2.74
N PRO A 51 21.01 -1.91 -3.25
CA PRO A 51 22.17 -2.78 -3.06
C PRO A 51 22.42 -3.09 -1.57
N GLY A 52 22.66 -4.37 -1.26
CA GLY A 52 22.94 -4.82 0.10
C GLY A 52 21.72 -4.96 1.02
N PHE A 53 20.53 -4.46 0.64
CA PHE A 53 19.34 -4.55 1.49
C PHE A 53 18.95 -5.99 1.80
N ARG A 54 18.91 -6.87 0.77
CA ARG A 54 18.53 -8.27 0.96
C ARG A 54 19.46 -9.01 1.93
N GLU A 55 20.76 -8.72 1.86
CA GLU A 55 21.75 -9.30 2.77
C GLU A 55 21.55 -8.78 4.20
N ALA A 56 21.40 -7.47 4.38
CA ALA A 56 21.11 -6.86 5.68
C ALA A 56 19.82 -7.40 6.31
N TYR A 57 18.75 -7.51 5.52
CA TYR A 57 17.48 -8.09 5.93
C TYR A 57 17.61 -9.56 6.36
N GLY A 58 18.40 -10.36 5.62
CA GLY A 58 18.71 -11.73 5.99
C GLY A 58 19.51 -11.83 7.29
N ARG A 59 20.49 -10.94 7.52
CA ARG A 59 21.25 -10.87 8.79
C ARG A 59 20.38 -10.53 9.99
N ALA A 60 19.29 -9.79 9.77
CA ALA A 60 18.28 -9.49 10.78
C ALA A 60 17.22 -10.59 10.98
N ASP A 61 17.42 -11.79 10.43
CA ASP A 61 16.47 -12.92 10.46
C ASP A 61 15.15 -12.66 9.70
N ALA A 62 15.21 -11.80 8.68
CA ALA A 62 14.09 -11.50 7.78
C ALA A 62 12.77 -11.19 8.53
N PRO A 63 12.73 -10.13 9.37
CA PRO A 63 11.59 -9.80 10.19
C PRO A 63 10.34 -9.55 9.34
N ARG A 64 9.17 -9.95 9.81
CA ARG A 64 7.89 -9.79 9.12
C ARG A 64 7.42 -8.33 9.22
N LEU A 65 7.13 -7.72 8.09
CA LEU A 65 6.70 -6.32 8.00
C LEU A 65 5.19 -6.23 7.78
N VAL A 66 4.54 -5.36 8.54
CA VAL A 66 3.17 -4.90 8.27
C VAL A 66 3.21 -3.43 7.89
N VAL A 67 2.39 -3.02 6.92
CA VAL A 67 2.40 -1.66 6.39
C VAL A 67 1.05 -1.00 6.65
N PHE A 68 1.10 0.21 7.17
CA PHE A 68 -0.03 1.12 7.33
C PHE A 68 0.10 2.19 6.26
N TRP A 69 -0.71 2.05 5.20
CA TRP A 69 -0.66 2.91 4.04
C TRP A 69 -1.48 4.19 4.23
N MET A 70 -0.85 5.35 4.00
CA MET A 70 -1.41 6.70 4.11
C MET A 70 -2.14 6.97 5.44
N ARG A 71 -1.65 6.35 6.51
CA ARG A 71 -2.25 6.48 7.84
C ARG A 71 -1.23 6.18 8.94
N PRO A 72 -1.31 6.89 10.08
CA PRO A 72 -0.65 6.44 11.30
C PRO A 72 -1.43 5.30 11.95
N LEU A 73 -0.76 4.55 12.82
CA LEU A 73 -1.40 3.78 13.89
C LEU A 73 -1.94 4.79 14.91
N SER A 74 -3.22 5.17 14.75
CA SER A 74 -3.84 6.25 15.52
C SER A 74 -3.86 6.00 17.03
N GLU A 75 -3.47 6.99 17.84
CA GLU A 75 -3.80 7.08 19.29
C GLU A 75 -5.23 7.56 19.55
N ALA A 76 -5.92 8.13 18.55
CA ALA A 76 -7.17 8.89 18.73
C ALA A 76 -8.23 8.11 19.51
N THR A 77 -8.57 8.50 20.74
CA THR A 77 -9.54 7.83 21.63
C THR A 77 -10.87 7.60 20.92
N SER A 78 -11.36 6.36 20.92
CA SER A 78 -12.67 6.07 20.35
C SER A 78 -13.72 6.77 21.20
N THR A 79 -14.36 7.80 20.67
CA THR A 79 -15.53 8.39 21.33
C THR A 79 -16.77 7.60 20.89
N PRO A 80 -17.41 6.83 21.79
CA PRO A 80 -18.65 6.14 21.44
C PRO A 80 -19.73 7.20 21.15
N ARG A 81 -20.15 7.31 19.88
CA ARG A 81 -21.27 8.18 19.52
C ARG A 81 -22.56 7.36 19.62
N VAL A 82 -23.43 7.75 20.54
CA VAL A 82 -24.78 7.20 20.62
C VAL A 82 -25.68 8.02 19.68
N THR A 83 -25.94 7.50 18.48
CA THR A 83 -27.02 8.04 17.65
C THR A 83 -28.35 7.56 18.27
N ARG A 84 -29.20 8.51 18.70
CA ARG A 84 -30.57 8.23 19.14
C ARG A 84 -31.50 8.62 18.01
N ASP A 85 -32.04 7.65 17.29
CA ASP A 85 -33.13 7.91 16.37
C ASP A 85 -34.40 8.26 17.16
N HIS A 86 -34.99 9.41 16.84
CA HIS A 86 -36.31 9.83 17.33
C HIS A 86 -37.35 9.43 16.30
N THR A 87 -38.23 8.48 16.65
CA THR A 87 -39.40 8.15 15.85
C THR A 87 -40.58 9.00 16.31
N THR A 88 -41.05 9.91 15.46
CA THR A 88 -42.31 10.64 15.69
C THR A 88 -43.46 9.75 15.26
N GLY A 89 -44.18 9.14 16.20
CA GLY A 89 -45.41 8.42 15.91
C GLY A 89 -46.56 9.40 15.70
N VAL A 90 -47.19 9.39 14.52
CA VAL A 90 -48.46 10.09 14.31
C VAL A 90 -49.59 9.11 14.68
N ALA A 91 -50.30 9.38 15.76
CA ALA A 91 -51.52 8.66 16.10
C ALA A 91 -52.65 9.16 15.18
N VAL A 92 -53.05 8.34 14.20
CA VAL A 92 -54.30 8.57 13.47
C VAL A 92 -55.42 7.97 14.30
N VAL A 93 -56.13 8.81 15.06
CA VAL A 93 -57.35 8.42 15.76
C VAL A 93 -58.49 8.46 14.75
N GLY A 94 -58.86 7.30 14.22
CA GLY A 94 -60.10 7.15 13.45
C GLY A 94 -61.30 7.18 14.38
N ALA A 95 -62.16 8.20 14.24
CA ALA A 95 -63.43 8.27 14.95
C ALA A 95 -64.41 7.24 14.36
N ALA A 96 -64.82 6.26 15.16
CA ALA A 96 -65.88 5.32 14.82
C ALA A 96 -67.18 5.73 15.52
N SER A 97 -68.14 6.24 14.73
CA SER A 97 -69.57 6.32 15.06
C SER A 97 -70.30 5.99 13.75
N SER A 98 -71.10 4.94 13.59
CA SER A 98 -71.87 4.17 14.56
C SER A 98 -72.24 2.82 13.91
N GLY A 99 -72.22 1.75 14.72
CA GLY A 99 -72.91 0.50 14.41
C GLY A 99 -72.10 -0.54 13.63
N SER A 100 -72.01 -1.73 14.21
CA SER A 100 -71.47 -2.97 13.64
C SER A 100 -69.96 -3.19 13.84
N THR A 101 -69.69 -4.11 14.76
CA THR A 101 -68.47 -4.91 15.00
C THR A 101 -67.32 -4.70 14.01
N ALA A 102 -66.34 -3.91 14.42
CA ALA A 102 -65.02 -3.88 13.78
C ALA A 102 -63.94 -4.16 14.83
N THR A 103 -63.38 -5.36 14.74
CA THR A 103 -62.16 -5.77 15.43
C THR A 103 -61.00 -4.88 14.95
N SER A 104 -60.55 -3.96 15.79
CA SER A 104 -59.32 -3.21 15.54
C SER A 104 -58.12 -4.07 15.95
N VAL A 105 -57.49 -4.72 14.97
CA VAL A 105 -56.18 -5.36 15.12
C VAL A 105 -55.11 -4.28 14.88
N GLY A 106 -54.72 -3.58 15.93
CA GLY A 106 -53.57 -2.67 15.91
C GLY A 106 -52.32 -3.38 16.39
N GLY A 107 -51.66 -4.15 15.52
CA GLY A 107 -50.36 -4.75 15.81
C GLY A 107 -49.28 -3.67 15.87
N PHE A 108 -48.76 -3.39 17.07
CA PHE A 108 -47.60 -2.53 17.26
C PHE A 108 -46.33 -3.40 17.19
N SER A 109 -45.57 -3.28 16.10
CA SER A 109 -44.22 -3.84 15.99
C SER A 109 -43.22 -2.69 16.03
N GLN A 110 -42.54 -2.53 17.17
CA GLN A 110 -41.47 -1.55 17.35
C GLN A 110 -40.13 -2.28 17.26
N THR A 111 -39.51 -2.25 16.09
CA THR A 111 -38.12 -2.69 15.95
C THR A 111 -37.24 -1.53 16.36
N ARG A 112 -36.57 -1.66 17.53
CA ARG A 112 -35.64 -0.67 18.04
C ARG A 112 -34.22 -1.08 17.64
N GLU A 113 -33.75 -0.59 16.52
CA GLU A 113 -32.37 -0.77 16.12
C GLU A 113 -31.49 0.29 16.81
N ARG A 114 -30.47 -0.14 17.54
CA ARG A 114 -29.49 0.73 18.19
C ARG A 114 -28.15 0.46 17.54
N SER A 115 -27.78 1.24 16.54
CA SER A 115 -26.43 1.23 15.99
C SER A 115 -25.52 2.09 16.87
N VAL A 116 -24.60 1.46 17.61
CA VAL A 116 -23.48 2.17 18.25
C VAL A 116 -22.39 2.30 17.19
N GLY A 117 -22.28 3.48 16.58
CA GLY A 117 -21.23 3.79 15.62
C GLY A 117 -19.96 4.23 16.35
N LEU A 118 -18.86 3.54 16.09
CA LEU A 118 -17.52 3.95 16.52
C LEU A 118 -17.02 4.99 15.50
N LEU A 119 -16.88 6.27 15.90
CA LEU A 119 -16.19 7.23 15.03
C LEU A 119 -14.68 7.09 15.30
N VAL A 120 -13.94 6.56 14.34
CA VAL A 120 -12.48 6.58 14.35
C VAL A 120 -12.07 7.75 13.47
N ASP A 121 -11.44 8.76 14.06
CA ASP A 121 -10.89 9.91 13.34
C ASP A 121 -9.58 9.46 12.68
N VAL A 122 -9.69 8.80 11.53
CA VAL A 122 -8.55 8.42 10.69
C VAL A 122 -8.33 9.55 9.71
N PRO A 123 -7.13 10.18 9.66
CA PRO A 123 -6.81 11.16 8.63
C PRO A 123 -7.14 10.58 7.26
N ALA A 124 -7.85 11.35 6.43
CA ALA A 124 -8.16 10.93 5.08
C ALA A 124 -6.87 10.81 4.27
N ASP A 125 -6.79 9.76 3.45
CA ASP A 125 -5.73 9.62 2.45
C ASP A 125 -5.80 10.84 1.50
N PRO A 126 -4.73 11.65 1.39
CA PRO A 126 -4.73 12.83 0.55
C PRO A 126 -4.68 12.50 -0.95
N LEU A 127 -4.36 11.26 -1.33
CA LEU A 127 -4.33 10.83 -2.72
C LEU A 127 -5.73 10.38 -3.21
N ALA A 128 -5.98 10.57 -4.50
CA ALA A 128 -7.15 9.97 -5.13
C ALA A 128 -7.14 8.44 -4.93
N PRO A 129 -8.29 7.77 -4.67
CA PRO A 129 -8.31 6.35 -4.30
C PRO A 129 -7.68 5.39 -5.33
N SER A 130 -7.71 5.73 -6.62
CA SER A 130 -7.02 4.96 -7.67
C SER A 130 -5.51 5.13 -7.60
N SER A 131 -5.04 6.38 -7.43
CA SER A 131 -3.63 6.72 -7.29
C SER A 131 -3.03 6.08 -6.03
N SER A 132 -3.72 6.21 -4.90
CA SER A 132 -3.29 5.58 -3.64
C SER A 132 -3.09 4.07 -3.78
N ARG A 133 -4.10 3.36 -4.33
CA ARG A 133 -3.99 1.91 -4.57
C ARG A 133 -2.87 1.53 -5.53
N ALA A 134 -2.67 2.31 -6.59
CA ALA A 134 -1.60 2.06 -7.55
C ALA A 134 -0.20 2.25 -6.92
N ALA A 135 -0.06 3.25 -6.06
CA ALA A 135 1.17 3.49 -5.30
C ALA A 135 1.41 2.40 -4.23
N GLU A 136 0.38 2.01 -3.49
CA GLU A 136 0.45 0.92 -2.49
C GLU A 136 0.84 -0.42 -3.14
N ALA A 137 0.26 -0.74 -4.29
CA ALA A 137 0.59 -1.95 -5.04
C ALA A 137 2.05 -1.94 -5.50
N ALA A 138 2.51 -0.83 -6.10
CA ALA A 138 3.89 -0.71 -6.56
C ALA A 138 4.90 -0.74 -5.40
N PHE A 139 4.55 -0.17 -4.25
CA PHE A 139 5.32 -0.25 -3.02
C PHE A 139 5.45 -1.70 -2.53
N THR A 140 4.31 -2.40 -2.44
CA THR A 140 4.23 -3.79 -2.00
C THR A 140 5.03 -4.71 -2.92
N ASP A 141 4.85 -4.57 -4.23
CA ASP A 141 5.57 -5.35 -5.24
C ASP A 141 7.09 -5.15 -5.14
N ALA A 142 7.53 -3.91 -4.94
CA ALA A 142 8.95 -3.58 -4.76
C ALA A 142 9.56 -4.25 -3.52
N LEU A 143 8.83 -4.30 -2.40
CA LEU A 143 9.29 -5.00 -1.20
C LEU A 143 9.32 -6.52 -1.39
N LEU A 144 8.29 -7.10 -2.02
CA LEU A 144 8.23 -8.52 -2.31
C LEU A 144 9.36 -8.96 -3.27
N GLN A 145 9.66 -8.16 -4.29
CA GLN A 145 10.79 -8.39 -5.20
C GLN A 145 12.14 -8.38 -4.47
N SER A 146 12.26 -7.60 -3.39
CA SER A 146 13.44 -7.60 -2.52
C SER A 146 13.52 -8.80 -1.57
N GLY A 147 12.47 -9.63 -1.50
CA GLY A 147 12.38 -10.79 -0.61
C GLY A 147 11.82 -10.47 0.78
N VAL A 148 11.19 -9.30 0.95
CA VAL A 148 10.57 -8.91 2.23
C VAL A 148 9.37 -9.80 2.52
N ARG A 149 9.28 -10.29 3.75
CA ARG A 149 8.13 -11.03 4.26
C ARG A 149 7.07 -10.04 4.72
N MET A 150 6.12 -9.75 3.85
CA MET A 150 4.99 -8.87 4.18
C MET A 150 3.84 -9.63 4.83
N VAL A 151 3.16 -8.96 5.74
CA VAL A 151 1.94 -9.47 6.38
C VAL A 151 0.78 -8.55 6.05
N ASP A 152 -0.28 -9.14 5.51
CA ASP A 152 -1.51 -8.43 5.20
C ASP A 152 -2.28 -8.14 6.50
N ARG A 153 -2.41 -6.85 6.82
CA ARG A 153 -3.19 -6.34 7.97
C ARG A 153 -4.63 -6.84 7.96
N THR A 154 -5.29 -6.86 6.82
CA THR A 154 -6.67 -7.33 6.66
C THR A 154 -6.76 -8.83 6.96
N ALA A 155 -5.78 -9.61 6.52
CA ALA A 155 -5.72 -11.03 6.83
C ALA A 155 -5.52 -11.27 8.34
N ILE A 156 -4.56 -10.57 8.97
CA ILE A 156 -4.28 -10.70 10.41
C ILE A 156 -5.50 -10.33 11.24
N THR A 157 -6.12 -9.18 10.96
CA THR A 157 -7.30 -8.71 11.70
C THR A 157 -8.50 -9.62 11.51
N ARG A 158 -8.68 -10.27 10.35
CA ARG A 158 -9.73 -11.29 10.17
C ARG A 158 -9.43 -12.58 10.92
N LEU A 159 -8.17 -13.03 10.94
CA LEU A 159 -7.76 -14.27 11.60
C LEU A 159 -7.77 -14.16 13.13
N LYS A 160 -7.48 -12.97 13.66
CA LYS A 160 -7.29 -12.74 15.11
C LYS A 160 -8.33 -11.83 15.75
N GLY A 161 -9.11 -11.08 14.96
CA GLY A 161 -10.12 -10.14 15.44
C GLY A 161 -11.39 -10.78 16.00
N GLY A 162 -11.35 -12.05 16.38
CA GLY A 162 -12.47 -12.74 17.01
C GLY A 162 -12.87 -12.09 18.34
N ASN A 163 -14.14 -11.68 18.43
CA ASN A 163 -14.89 -11.31 19.64
C ASN A 163 -14.34 -10.21 20.57
N SER A 164 -13.28 -9.47 20.23
CA SER A 164 -12.93 -8.29 21.02
C SER A 164 -14.01 -7.23 20.89
N ALA A 165 -14.55 -6.77 22.02
CA ALA A 165 -15.46 -5.63 22.05
C ALA A 165 -14.79 -4.32 21.62
N ASP A 166 -13.45 -4.25 21.69
CA ASP A 166 -12.64 -3.15 21.19
C ASP A 166 -11.79 -3.59 19.97
N PRO A 167 -12.09 -3.08 18.76
CA PRO A 167 -11.32 -3.33 17.55
C PRO A 167 -9.83 -2.99 17.64
N ARG A 168 -9.44 -2.09 18.55
CA ARG A 168 -8.05 -1.63 18.70
C ARG A 168 -7.20 -2.61 19.46
N VAL A 169 -7.77 -3.16 20.53
CA VAL A 169 -7.13 -4.22 21.30
C VAL A 169 -6.95 -5.42 20.38
N ALA A 170 -7.98 -5.76 19.59
CA ALA A 170 -7.87 -6.79 18.56
C ALA A 170 -6.77 -6.48 17.55
N GLU A 171 -6.71 -5.27 16.99
CA GLU A 171 -5.68 -4.88 16.03
C GLU A 171 -4.26 -4.96 16.64
N THR A 172 -4.04 -4.36 17.80
CA THR A 172 -2.73 -4.33 18.46
C THR A 172 -2.26 -5.72 18.86
N THR A 173 -3.16 -6.54 19.42
CA THR A 173 -2.85 -7.94 19.75
C THR A 173 -2.54 -8.74 18.51
N ALA A 174 -3.32 -8.55 17.44
CA ALA A 174 -3.10 -9.26 16.19
C ALA A 174 -1.75 -8.86 15.56
N LEU A 175 -1.37 -7.58 15.62
CA LEU A 175 -0.07 -7.09 15.18
C LEU A 175 1.09 -7.72 15.96
N LYS A 176 1.00 -7.78 17.29
CA LYS A 176 2.04 -8.37 18.16
C LYS A 176 2.35 -9.83 17.84
N ASP A 177 1.35 -10.61 17.45
CA ASP A 177 1.53 -12.02 17.08
C ASP A 177 2.09 -12.20 15.66
N ALA A 178 1.76 -11.27 14.76
CA ALA A 178 1.89 -11.49 13.33
C ALA A 178 3.05 -10.74 12.66
N ALA A 179 3.46 -9.60 13.22
CA ALA A 179 4.48 -8.74 12.64
C ALA A 179 5.59 -8.42 13.64
N ASP A 180 6.80 -8.29 13.13
CA ASP A 180 7.99 -7.93 13.91
C ASP A 180 8.28 -6.42 13.76
N VAL A 181 7.95 -5.85 12.59
CA VAL A 181 8.11 -4.42 12.28
C VAL A 181 6.81 -3.85 11.72
N LEU A 182 6.36 -2.73 12.30
CA LEU A 182 5.29 -1.89 11.79
C LEU A 182 5.89 -0.74 10.98
N VAL A 183 5.47 -0.61 9.73
CA VAL A 183 5.82 0.50 8.85
C VAL A 183 4.61 1.39 8.66
N GLU A 184 4.73 2.66 9.01
CA GLU A 184 3.73 3.69 8.78
C GLU A 184 4.19 4.57 7.63
N ILE A 185 3.33 4.73 6.64
CA ILE A 185 3.49 5.70 5.56
C ILE A 185 2.39 6.73 5.73
N THR A 186 2.78 7.98 5.88
CA THR A 186 1.84 9.09 6.03
C THR A 186 2.13 10.14 4.98
N ALA A 187 1.09 10.82 4.51
CA ALA A 187 1.21 11.98 3.65
C ALA A 187 0.48 13.17 4.27
N SER A 188 1.01 14.36 4.03
CA SER A 188 0.40 15.63 4.44
C SER A 188 0.49 16.65 3.32
N GLY A 189 -0.48 17.57 3.29
CA GLY A 189 -0.65 18.52 2.19
C GLY A 189 -1.96 18.27 1.42
N ALA A 190 -2.12 18.98 0.31
CA ALA A 190 -3.24 18.82 -0.61
C ALA A 190 -2.76 19.01 -2.04
N GLY A 191 -3.32 18.25 -2.97
CA GLY A 191 -3.00 18.35 -4.40
C GLY A 191 -2.50 17.04 -4.99
N GLU A 192 -1.70 17.17 -6.04
CA GLU A 192 -1.12 16.05 -6.78
C GLU A 192 0.00 15.34 -5.99
N PRO A 193 0.38 14.10 -6.34
CA PRO A 193 1.36 13.32 -5.58
C PRO A 193 2.70 14.02 -5.33
N ASP A 194 3.14 14.89 -6.23
CA ASP A 194 4.37 15.69 -6.15
C ASP A 194 4.26 16.93 -5.23
N GLN A 195 3.05 17.29 -4.81
CA GLN A 195 2.76 18.41 -3.91
C GLN A 195 2.59 17.98 -2.45
N LEU A 196 2.67 16.67 -2.19
CA LEU A 196 2.51 16.09 -0.85
C LEU A 196 3.86 15.87 -0.17
N VAL A 197 3.86 16.00 1.16
CA VAL A 197 5.00 15.63 2.00
C VAL A 197 4.75 14.24 2.58
N TYR A 198 5.61 13.28 2.24
CA TYR A 198 5.51 11.92 2.72
C TYR A 198 6.48 11.67 3.88
N ALA A 199 6.06 10.87 4.84
CA ALA A 199 6.93 10.36 5.89
C ALA A 199 6.82 8.84 5.98
N ILE A 200 7.94 8.20 6.27
CA ILE A 200 8.05 6.77 6.51
C ILE A 200 8.60 6.59 7.92
N ARG A 201 7.91 5.78 8.72
CA ARG A 201 8.37 5.39 10.06
C ARG A 201 8.32 3.88 10.20
N ALA A 202 9.42 3.28 10.64
CA ALA A 202 9.50 1.85 10.95
C ALA A 202 9.73 1.68 12.45
N THR A 203 8.87 0.90 13.09
CA THR A 203 8.86 0.69 14.54
C THR A 203 8.84 -0.81 14.84
N SER A 204 9.66 -1.25 15.80
CA SER A 204 9.63 -2.61 16.32
C SER A 204 8.32 -2.84 17.08
N VAL A 205 7.61 -3.93 16.75
CA VAL A 205 6.32 -4.27 17.38
C VAL A 205 6.52 -4.79 18.81
N ALA A 206 7.67 -5.39 19.10
CA ALA A 206 7.96 -6.02 20.38
C ALA A 206 8.06 -5.00 21.53
N ASP A 207 8.74 -3.88 21.28
CA ASP A 207 9.12 -2.89 22.30
C ASP A 207 8.74 -1.45 21.94
N GLY A 208 8.20 -1.20 20.73
CA GLY A 208 7.85 0.13 20.26
C GLY A 208 9.05 0.99 19.86
N ALA A 209 10.26 0.41 19.77
CA ALA A 209 11.45 1.17 19.39
C ALA A 209 11.39 1.62 17.93
N VAL A 210 11.64 2.89 17.67
CA VAL A 210 11.76 3.41 16.29
C VAL A 210 13.06 2.90 15.69
N LEU A 211 12.93 2.07 14.66
CA LEU A 211 14.06 1.50 13.92
C LEU A 211 14.59 2.49 12.89
N ALA A 212 13.67 3.19 12.22
CA ALA A 212 13.98 4.24 11.26
C ALA A 212 12.82 5.22 11.11
N SER A 213 13.13 6.46 10.73
CA SER A 213 12.14 7.48 10.38
C SER A 213 12.75 8.44 9.37
N THR A 214 11.98 8.85 8.36
CA THR A 214 12.40 9.87 7.39
C THR A 214 11.20 10.59 6.81
N VAL A 215 11.44 11.81 6.34
CA VAL A 215 10.54 12.54 5.46
C VAL A 215 11.13 12.48 4.06
N ILE A 216 10.29 12.31 3.05
CA ILE A 216 10.72 12.32 1.65
C ILE A 216 10.95 13.76 1.22
N GLU A 217 12.17 14.04 0.80
CA GLU A 217 12.57 15.37 0.35
C GLU A 217 11.99 15.65 -1.05
N GLU A 218 11.71 16.91 -1.34
CA GLU A 218 11.20 17.35 -2.66
C GLU A 218 12.13 16.91 -3.79
N GLU A 219 13.44 16.93 -3.56
CA GLU A 219 14.44 16.45 -4.51
C GLU A 219 14.28 14.96 -4.83
N ASP A 220 13.97 14.13 -3.85
CA ASP A 220 13.75 12.70 -4.06
C ASP A 220 12.48 12.46 -4.89
N LEU A 221 11.41 13.23 -4.64
CA LEU A 221 10.20 13.22 -5.46
C LEU A 221 10.53 13.62 -6.91
N ARG A 222 11.29 14.70 -7.09
CA ARG A 222 11.67 15.23 -8.41
C ARG A 222 12.48 14.22 -9.22
N ARG A 223 13.41 13.50 -8.58
CA ARG A 223 14.18 12.44 -9.24
C ARG A 223 13.33 11.24 -9.67
N ALA A 224 12.20 11.00 -9.01
CA ALA A 224 11.26 9.95 -9.37
C ALA A 224 10.24 10.36 -10.44
N MET A 225 10.18 11.64 -10.84
CA MET A 225 9.26 12.11 -11.85
C MET A 225 9.66 11.61 -13.24
N THR A 226 8.65 11.21 -14.02
CA THR A 226 8.78 10.91 -15.45
C THR A 226 8.32 12.12 -16.26
N HIS A 227 8.78 12.26 -17.50
CA HIS A 227 8.34 13.35 -18.38
C HIS A 227 7.25 12.84 -19.31
N GLU A 228 6.07 13.47 -19.27
CA GLU A 228 4.95 13.15 -20.15
C GLU A 228 4.69 14.27 -21.16
N ALA A 229 4.31 13.89 -22.37
CA ALA A 229 3.97 14.84 -23.43
C ALA A 229 2.70 15.61 -23.07
N ALA A 230 2.77 16.94 -23.11
CA ALA A 230 1.64 17.81 -22.86
C ALA A 230 0.83 18.05 -24.14
N ALA A 231 -0.49 18.16 -24.01
CA ALA A 231 -1.39 18.45 -25.14
C ALA A 231 -1.09 19.79 -25.84
N SER A 232 -0.46 20.74 -25.14
CA SER A 232 -0.03 22.04 -25.68
C SER A 232 1.26 21.99 -26.51
N GLY A 233 1.88 20.82 -26.65
CA GLY A 233 3.27 20.70 -27.07
C GLY A 233 4.21 20.96 -25.90
N GLY A 234 5.25 20.14 -25.77
CA GLY A 234 6.21 20.17 -24.66
C GLY A 234 6.07 18.98 -23.71
N TYR A 235 6.92 18.96 -22.68
CA TYR A 235 6.96 17.91 -21.67
C TYR A 235 6.74 18.53 -20.29
N HIS A 236 5.98 17.84 -19.45
CA HIS A 236 5.83 18.20 -18.05
C HIS A 236 6.29 17.04 -17.18
N PRO A 237 7.02 17.31 -16.09
CA PRO A 237 7.37 16.29 -15.12
C PRO A 237 6.10 15.87 -14.38
N THR A 238 5.89 14.56 -14.25
CA THR A 238 4.74 13.95 -13.58
C THR A 238 5.24 12.84 -12.67
N LEU A 239 4.83 12.88 -11.40
CA LEU A 239 5.08 11.78 -10.47
C LEU A 239 3.94 10.77 -10.57
N THR A 240 4.16 9.69 -11.33
CA THR A 240 3.14 8.64 -11.43
C THR A 240 2.97 7.93 -10.06
N PRO A 241 1.76 7.43 -9.74
CA PRO A 241 1.56 6.72 -8.48
C PRO A 241 2.47 5.50 -8.32
N ARG A 242 2.76 4.77 -9.40
CA ARG A 242 3.70 3.64 -9.37
C ARG A 242 5.12 4.08 -9.05
N ALA A 243 5.57 5.19 -9.63
CA ALA A 243 6.89 5.76 -9.34
C ALA A 243 7.00 6.18 -7.86
N LEU A 244 5.94 6.80 -7.31
CA LEU A 244 5.85 7.11 -5.87
C LEU A 244 5.98 5.85 -5.01
N GLY A 245 5.21 4.80 -5.29
CA GLY A 245 5.27 3.55 -4.54
C GLY A 245 6.67 2.93 -4.51
N ARG A 246 7.33 2.89 -5.67
CA ARG A 246 8.72 2.39 -5.80
C ARG A 246 9.72 3.26 -5.06
N LEU A 247 9.59 4.59 -5.14
CA LEU A 247 10.44 5.54 -4.41
C LEU A 247 10.36 5.29 -2.90
N LEU A 248 9.13 5.21 -2.36
CA LEU A 248 8.89 4.97 -0.94
C LEU A 248 9.48 3.62 -0.49
N ALA A 249 9.34 2.58 -1.31
CA ALA A 249 9.92 1.26 -1.02
C ALA A 249 11.46 1.30 -1.01
N GLY A 250 12.08 1.95 -2.00
CA GLY A 250 13.53 2.13 -2.05
C GLY A 250 14.06 2.92 -0.85
N ARG A 251 13.33 3.96 -0.42
CA ARG A 251 13.70 4.73 0.76
C ARG A 251 13.62 3.91 2.04
N LEU A 252 12.55 3.14 2.23
CA LEU A 252 12.41 2.23 3.37
C LEU A 252 13.56 1.19 3.39
N GLN A 253 13.89 0.59 2.24
CA GLN A 253 14.98 -0.37 2.14
C GLN A 253 16.32 0.26 2.54
N THR A 254 16.60 1.47 2.08
CA THR A 254 17.83 2.21 2.43
C THR A 254 17.92 2.43 3.94
N LEU A 255 16.82 2.88 4.55
CA LEU A 255 16.75 3.14 5.98
C LEU A 255 16.98 1.88 6.82
N LEU A 256 16.32 0.79 6.45
CA LEU A 256 16.40 -0.48 7.19
C LEU A 256 17.75 -1.17 6.98
N ALA A 257 18.33 -1.11 5.78
CA ALA A 257 19.67 -1.63 5.51
C ALA A 257 20.74 -0.96 6.36
N ALA A 258 20.60 0.34 6.65
CA ALA A 258 21.54 1.05 7.53
C ALA A 258 21.42 0.63 9.00
N ARG A 259 20.32 0.00 9.40
CA ARG A 259 20.03 -0.38 10.78
C ARG A 259 20.39 -1.84 11.10
N TRP A 260 20.38 -2.71 10.09
CA TRP A 260 20.58 -4.16 10.17
C TRP A 260 21.95 -4.60 9.65
#